data_AF-A0A8T6QE19-F1
#
_entry.id   AF-A0A8T6QE19-F1
#
_cell.length_a   1.000
_cell.length_b   1.000
_cell.length_c   1.000
_cell.angle_alpha   90.00
_cell.angle_beta   90.00
_cell.angle_gamma   90.00
#
_symmetry.space_group_name_H-M   'P 1'
#
loop_
_entity.id
_entity.type
_entity.pdbx_description
1 polymer ?
#
loop_
_entity_poly.entity_id
_entity_poly.type
_entity_poly.pdbx_seq_one_letter_code
_entity_poly.pdbx_strand_id
1 'polypeptide(L)'
;MKDISFLCNQTQIFKRIPLDELYSKLRKKGFNIVESTSVDDLLDLVRNNPQVAGVVFDWDSYSLDLCTQISTLNEMLPLYAFANTYSTLDVSLSDLRMNIQFFEYVLSTADDISSKISQGTEKYINAILPPLTKALFNYV
;
A
#
# COMPACT_ATOMS: atom_id res chain seq x y z
N MET A 1 -13.22 -4.30 -0.92
CA MET A 1 -11.79 -4.35 -0.54
C MET A 1 -10.92 -4.39 -1.79
N LYS A 2 -10.90 -3.30 -2.55
CA LYS A 2 -10.03 -3.15 -3.73
C LYS A 2 -9.48 -1.73 -3.84
N ASP A 3 -9.58 -0.94 -2.78
CA ASP A 3 -9.17 0.46 -2.80
C ASP A 3 -7.73 0.53 -2.28
N ILE A 4 -6.87 1.21 -3.02
CA ILE A 4 -5.47 1.46 -2.65
C ILE A 4 -5.31 2.96 -2.52
N SER A 5 -4.88 3.40 -1.34
CA SER A 5 -4.62 4.81 -1.09
C SER A 5 -3.18 5.15 -1.43
N PHE A 6 -2.97 6.26 -2.13
CA PHE A 6 -1.66 6.77 -2.52
C PHE A 6 -1.39 8.11 -1.86
N LEU A 7 -0.28 8.18 -1.13
CA LEU A 7 0.27 9.41 -0.55
C LEU A 7 1.67 9.63 -1.14
N CYS A 8 1.72 10.04 -2.40
CA CYS A 8 2.97 10.27 -3.12
C CYS A 8 2.98 11.71 -3.66
N ASN A 9 4.05 12.45 -3.36
CA ASN A 9 4.22 13.79 -3.91
C ASN A 9 4.68 13.70 -5.37
N GLN A 10 3.80 13.99 -6.32
CA GLN A 10 4.03 13.88 -7.77
C GLN A 10 4.89 15.02 -8.37
N THR A 11 5.53 15.86 -7.54
CA THR A 11 6.28 17.04 -8.02
C THR A 11 7.47 16.69 -8.92
N GLN A 12 8.03 15.47 -8.81
CA GLN A 12 9.20 15.05 -9.56
C GLN A 12 8.82 14.08 -10.71
N ILE A 13 9.21 14.42 -11.94
CA ILE A 13 8.90 13.65 -13.16
C ILE A 13 9.39 12.19 -13.07
N PHE A 14 10.55 11.96 -12.43
CA PHE A 14 11.10 10.62 -12.27
C PHE A 14 10.26 9.71 -11.36
N LYS A 15 9.51 10.27 -10.41
CA LYS A 15 8.54 9.52 -9.58
C LYS A 15 7.21 9.34 -10.30
N ARG A 16 6.80 10.34 -11.11
CA ARG A 16 5.51 10.34 -11.79
C ARG A 16 5.36 9.23 -12.84
N ILE A 17 6.37 9.03 -13.69
CA ILE A 17 6.27 8.05 -14.78
C ILE A 17 6.07 6.60 -14.26
N PRO A 18 6.85 6.11 -13.28
CA PRO A 18 6.60 4.79 -12.69
C PRO A 18 5.25 4.68 -11.98
N LEU A 19 4.80 5.76 -11.32
CA LEU A 19 3.50 5.79 -10.63
C LEU A 19 2.33 5.73 -11.61
N ASP A 20 2.37 6.50 -12.71
CA ASP A 20 1.33 6.47 -13.75
C ASP A 20 1.23 5.09 -14.42
N GLU A 21 2.38 4.44 -14.65
CA GLU A 21 2.43 3.08 -15.16
C GLU A 21 1.79 2.11 -14.17
N LEU A 22 2.16 2.20 -12.88
CA LEU A 22 1.59 1.40 -11.81
C LEU A 22 0.07 1.60 -11.68
N TYR A 23 -0.41 2.84 -11.76
CA TYR A 23 -1.83 3.16 -11.75
C TYR A 23 -2.59 2.45 -12.86
N SER A 24 -2.03 2.49 -14.07
CA SER A 24 -2.61 1.82 -15.22
C SER A 24 -2.67 0.30 -15.03
N LYS A 25 -1.64 -0.31 -14.44
CA LYS A 25 -1.61 -1.75 -14.15
C LYS A 25 -2.58 -2.14 -13.04
N LEU A 26 -2.67 -1.36 -11.96
CA LEU A 26 -3.59 -1.61 -10.86
C LEU A 26 -5.06 -1.48 -11.30
N ARG A 27 -5.40 -0.46 -12.09
CA ARG A 27 -6.75 -0.32 -12.68
C ARG A 27 -7.11 -1.50 -13.56
N LYS A 28 -6.17 -2.01 -14.37
CA LYS A 28 -6.38 -3.23 -15.18
C LYS A 28 -6.68 -4.46 -14.34
N LYS A 29 -6.16 -4.54 -13.11
CA LYS A 29 -6.47 -5.60 -12.14
C LYS A 29 -7.76 -5.36 -11.34
N GLY A 30 -8.44 -4.24 -11.59
CA GLY A 30 -9.70 -3.88 -10.95
C GLY A 30 -9.54 -3.24 -9.56
N PHE A 31 -8.37 -2.68 -9.25
CA PHE A 31 -8.18 -1.85 -8.06
C PHE A 31 -8.66 -0.42 -8.30
N ASN A 32 -9.27 0.18 -7.29
CA ASN A 32 -9.58 1.60 -7.25
C ASN A 32 -8.41 2.34 -6.60
N ILE A 33 -8.05 3.48 -7.17
CA ILE A 33 -6.93 4.29 -6.70
C ILE A 33 -7.52 5.54 -6.07
N VAL A 34 -7.19 5.77 -4.81
CA VAL A 34 -7.57 6.96 -4.05
C VAL A 34 -6.30 7.73 -3.75
N GLU A 35 -6.23 8.99 -4.13
CA GLU A 35 -5.08 9.84 -3.82
C GLU A 35 -5.39 10.67 -2.57
N SER A 36 -4.51 10.60 -1.58
CA SER A 36 -4.61 11.38 -0.34
C SER A 36 -3.64 12.55 -0.42
N THR A 37 -4.08 13.73 0.01
CA THR A 37 -3.25 14.94 -0.05
C THR A 37 -2.43 15.13 1.23
N SER A 38 -2.91 14.59 2.35
CA SER A 38 -2.27 14.68 3.67
C SER A 38 -2.27 13.33 4.39
N VAL A 39 -1.41 13.23 5.40
CA VAL A 39 -1.38 12.13 6.37
C VAL A 39 -2.72 12.00 7.09
N ASP A 40 -3.31 13.11 7.54
CA ASP A 40 -4.59 13.10 8.26
C ASP A 40 -5.73 12.57 7.38
N ASP A 41 -5.76 12.99 6.11
CA ASP A 41 -6.72 12.55 5.11
C ASP A 41 -6.58 11.04 4.82
N LEU A 42 -5.34 10.55 4.74
CA LEU A 42 -5.06 9.13 4.62
C LEU A 42 -5.55 8.34 5.84
N LEU A 43 -5.32 8.84 7.05
CA LEU A 43 -5.75 8.19 8.29
C LEU A 43 -7.28 8.18 8.41
N ASP A 44 -7.95 9.27 8.04
CA ASP A 44 -9.39 9.35 7.99
C ASP A 44 -9.98 8.40 6.92
N LEU A 45 -9.31 8.26 5.78
CA LEU A 45 -9.69 7.27 4.76
C LEU A 45 -9.56 5.84 5.28
N VAL A 46 -8.45 5.50 5.92
CA VAL A 46 -8.26 4.16 6.51
C VAL A 46 -9.26 3.89 7.62
N ARG A 47 -9.59 4.90 8.43
CA ARG A 47 -10.54 4.79 9.55
C ARG A 47 -11.98 4.66 9.08
N ASN A 48 -12.39 5.43 8.07
CA ASN A 48 -13.79 5.49 7.62
C ASN A 48 -14.11 4.50 6.48
N ASN A 49 -13.10 4.04 5.73
CA ASN A 49 -13.29 3.15 4.58
C ASN A 49 -12.60 1.79 4.82
N PRO A 50 -13.34 0.78 5.32
CA PRO A 50 -12.80 -0.58 5.49
C PRO A 50 -12.48 -1.28 4.17
N GLN A 51 -12.80 -0.66 3.03
CA GLN A 51 -12.47 -1.16 1.70
C GLN A 51 -11.02 -0.87 1.28
N VAL A 52 -10.32 0.02 1.99
CA VAL A 52 -8.90 0.29 1.80
C VAL A 52 -8.13 -0.97 2.15
N ALA A 53 -7.50 -1.55 1.13
CA ALA A 53 -6.83 -2.84 1.19
C ALA A 53 -5.30 -2.72 1.09
N GLY A 54 -4.79 -1.50 1.06
CA GLY A 54 -3.37 -1.19 1.10
C GLY A 54 -3.11 0.31 0.96
N VAL A 55 -1.94 0.73 1.43
CA VAL A 55 -1.50 2.12 1.37
C VAL A 55 -0.13 2.17 0.70
N VAL A 56 0.02 3.06 -0.28
CA VAL A 56 1.27 3.33 -0.98
C VAL A 56 1.74 4.73 -0.60
N PHE A 57 2.99 4.86 -0.18
CA PHE A 57 3.56 6.15 0.20
C PHE A 57 5.06 6.24 -0.10
N ASP A 58 5.55 7.48 -0.14
CA ASP A 58 6.97 7.78 -0.33
C ASP A 58 7.71 7.72 1.02
N TRP A 59 8.64 6.77 1.16
CA TRP A 59 9.35 6.50 2.42
C TRP A 59 10.15 7.72 2.90
N ASP A 60 10.80 8.43 1.97
CA ASP A 60 11.63 9.60 2.28
C ASP A 60 10.81 10.75 2.89
N SER A 61 9.54 10.86 2.50
CA SER A 61 8.67 11.95 2.93
C SER A 61 7.93 11.62 4.23
N TYR A 62 7.71 10.34 4.49
CA TYR A 62 6.72 9.87 5.46
C TYR A 62 7.18 8.54 6.09
N SER A 63 8.25 8.57 6.89
CA SER A 63 8.94 7.35 7.33
C SER A 63 8.24 6.63 8.49
N LEU A 64 8.53 7.00 9.74
CA LEU A 64 8.19 6.17 10.91
C LEU A 64 6.85 6.53 11.57
N ASP A 65 6.50 7.81 11.56
CA ASP A 65 5.33 8.31 12.28
C ASP A 65 4.03 7.78 11.67
N LEU A 66 3.92 7.85 10.34
CA LEU A 66 2.79 7.30 9.59
C LEU A 66 2.61 5.80 9.79
N CYS A 67 3.71 5.06 9.77
CA CYS A 67 3.75 3.63 10.01
C CYS A 67 3.19 3.27 11.40
N THR A 68 3.58 4.01 12.43
CA THR A 68 3.12 3.79 13.81
C THR A 68 1.63 4.11 13.96
N GLN A 69 1.17 5.21 13.36
CA GLN A 69 -0.25 5.60 13.37
C GLN A 69 -1.14 4.57 12.65
N ILE A 70 -0.70 4.08 11.47
CA ILE A 70 -1.41 3.04 10.74
C ILE A 70 -1.40 1.72 11.52
N SER A 71 -0.28 1.34 12.12
CA SER A 71 -0.20 0.11 12.94
C SER A 71 -1.16 0.15 14.12
N THR A 72 -1.39 1.34 14.72
CA THR A 72 -2.35 1.51 15.81
C THR A 72 -3.81 1.32 15.35
N LEU A 73 -4.10 1.65 14.09
CA LEU A 73 -5.43 1.48 13.48
C LEU A 73 -5.64 0.06 12.95
N ASN A 74 -4.65 -0.50 12.27
CA ASN A 74 -4.70 -1.80 11.61
C ASN A 74 -3.29 -2.39 11.41
N GLU A 75 -2.90 -3.29 12.30
CA GLU A 75 -1.59 -3.98 12.27
C GLU A 75 -1.36 -4.83 11.02
N MET A 76 -2.43 -5.32 10.39
CA MET A 76 -2.36 -6.27 9.28
C MET A 76 -2.37 -5.58 7.91
N LEU A 77 -2.65 -4.27 7.86
CA LEU A 77 -2.77 -3.53 6.61
C LEU A 77 -1.44 -3.55 5.84
N PRO A 78 -1.44 -3.96 4.56
CA PRO A 78 -0.22 -3.95 3.77
C PRO A 78 0.18 -2.52 3.42
N LEU A 79 1.44 -2.22 3.68
CA LEU A 79 2.06 -0.92 3.46
C LEU A 79 3.10 -1.06 2.34
N TYR A 80 3.04 -0.19 1.35
CA TYR A 80 3.92 -0.22 0.18
C TYR A 80 4.73 1.08 0.17
N ALA A 81 5.97 0.99 0.65
CA ALA A 81 6.86 2.11 0.81
C ALA A 81 7.78 2.22 -0.42
N PHE A 82 7.71 3.34 -1.13
CA PHE A 82 8.66 3.62 -2.20
C PHE A 82 9.87 4.34 -1.64
N ALA A 83 11.04 3.72 -1.75
CA ALA A 83 12.31 4.25 -1.30
C ALA A 83 13.16 4.70 -2.49
N ASN A 84 14.00 5.71 -2.27
CA ASN A 84 15.03 6.11 -3.20
C ASN A 84 16.33 5.36 -2.87
N THR A 85 17.26 5.26 -3.82
CA THR A 85 18.55 4.55 -3.64
C THR A 85 19.43 5.06 -2.48
N TYR A 86 19.09 6.22 -1.90
CA TYR A 86 19.81 6.83 -0.76
C TYR A 86 19.05 6.72 0.57
N SER A 87 17.85 6.15 0.57
CA SER A 87 17.05 6.03 1.78
C SER A 87 17.70 5.00 2.71
N THR A 88 18.25 5.45 3.84
CA THR A 88 18.72 4.55 4.89
C THR A 88 17.51 3.83 5.47
N LEU A 89 17.42 2.52 5.24
CA LEU A 89 16.46 1.64 5.90
C LEU A 89 16.80 1.64 7.40
N ASP A 90 16.11 2.48 8.16
CA ASP A 90 16.29 2.51 9.61
C ASP A 90 15.83 1.16 10.18
N VAL A 91 16.77 0.47 10.81
CA VAL A 91 16.68 -0.91 11.33
C VAL A 91 15.62 -1.05 12.46
N SER A 92 15.04 0.08 12.90
CA SER A 92 13.99 0.16 13.93
C SER A 92 12.62 -0.40 13.51
N LEU A 93 12.42 -0.76 12.24
CA LEU A 93 11.22 -1.44 11.75
C LEU A 93 11.05 -2.88 12.26
N SER A 94 12.07 -3.45 12.91
CA SER A 94 12.04 -4.83 13.40
C SER A 94 11.05 -5.07 14.55
N ASP A 95 10.71 -4.02 15.31
CA ASP A 95 9.82 -4.11 16.48
C ASP A 95 8.33 -3.92 16.13
N LEU A 96 8.04 -3.38 14.94
CA LEU A 96 6.67 -3.21 14.46
C LEU A 96 6.29 -4.41 13.61
N ARG A 97 5.19 -5.09 13.95
CA ARG A 97 4.57 -6.19 13.17
C ARG A 97 3.94 -5.69 11.87
N MET A 98 4.58 -4.75 11.19
CA MET A 98 4.04 -4.13 10.00
C MET A 98 4.33 -4.99 8.77
N ASN A 99 3.31 -5.15 7.93
CA ASN A 99 3.44 -5.78 6.63
C ASN A 99 3.90 -4.75 5.58
N ILE A 100 5.10 -4.19 5.78
CA ILE A 100 5.70 -3.22 4.84
C ILE A 100 6.47 -3.95 3.74
N GLN A 101 6.22 -3.57 2.49
CA GLN A 101 7.02 -3.94 1.34
C GLN A 101 7.67 -2.69 0.75
N PHE A 102 8.96 -2.80 0.45
CA PHE A 102 9.73 -1.72 -0.16
C PHE A 102 9.80 -1.88 -1.67
N PHE A 103 9.62 -0.77 -2.37
CA PHE A 103 9.75 -0.66 -3.82
C PHE A 103 10.68 0.49 -4.19
N GLU A 104 11.33 0.37 -5.35
CA GLU A 104 12.14 1.43 -5.93
C GLU A 104 11.39 2.07 -7.10
N TYR A 105 11.66 3.35 -7.37
CA TYR A 105 11.12 4.06 -8.53
C TYR A 105 11.90 3.66 -9.81
N VAL A 106 11.60 2.47 -10.34
CA VAL A 106 12.26 1.94 -11.55
C VAL A 106 11.23 1.66 -12.64
N LEU A 107 11.50 2.19 -13.85
CA LEU A 107 10.68 1.97 -15.05
C LEU A 107 10.63 0.47 -15.40
N SER A 108 9.50 -0.01 -15.94
CA SER A 108 9.26 -1.43 -16.30
C SER A 108 9.07 -2.40 -15.13
N THR A 109 9.12 -1.95 -13.87
CA THR A 109 8.84 -2.79 -12.69
C THR A 109 7.37 -2.75 -12.28
N ALA A 110 6.55 -1.92 -12.93
CA ALA A 110 5.15 -1.70 -12.58
C ALA A 110 4.30 -2.98 -12.63
N ASP A 111 4.58 -3.90 -13.55
CA ASP A 111 3.90 -5.20 -13.63
C ASP A 111 4.19 -6.07 -12.39
N ASP A 112 5.45 -6.15 -11.98
CA ASP A 112 5.87 -6.90 -10.80
C ASP A 112 5.33 -6.28 -9.52
N ILE A 113 5.43 -4.95 -9.38
CA ILE A 113 4.90 -4.21 -8.23
C ILE A 113 3.38 -4.41 -8.14
N SER A 114 2.63 -4.25 -9.24
CA SER A 114 1.19 -4.47 -9.23
C SER A 114 0.81 -5.92 -8.89
N SER A 115 1.68 -6.89 -9.19
CA SER A 115 1.48 -8.30 -8.84
C SER A 115 1.77 -8.55 -7.37
N LYS A 116 2.82 -7.96 -6.82
CA LYS A 116 3.11 -8.00 -5.39
C LYS A 116 2.02 -7.32 -4.56
N ILE A 117 1.52 -6.16 -5.00
CA ILE A 117 0.39 -5.47 -4.35
C ILE A 117 -0.85 -6.35 -4.35
N SER A 118 -1.19 -6.96 -5.49
CA SER A 118 -2.34 -7.86 -5.58
C SER A 118 -2.22 -9.05 -4.63
N GLN A 119 -1.04 -9.68 -4.56
CA GLN A 119 -0.77 -10.80 -3.66
C GLN A 119 -0.81 -10.36 -2.19
N GLY A 120 -0.28 -9.19 -1.87
CA GLY A 120 -0.30 -8.61 -0.52
C GLY A 120 -1.73 -8.32 -0.05
N THR A 121 -2.54 -7.74 -0.92
CA THR A 121 -3.97 -7.51 -0.66
C THR A 121 -4.74 -8.82 -0.51
N GLU A 122 -4.49 -9.83 -1.36
CA GLU A 122 -5.14 -11.13 -1.23
C GLU A 122 -4.75 -11.83 0.08
N LYS A 123 -3.48 -11.75 0.48
CA LYS A 123 -2.99 -12.26 1.77
C LYS A 123 -3.67 -11.57 2.95
N TYR A 124 -3.84 -10.24 2.86
CA TYR A 124 -4.54 -9.45 3.87
C TYR A 124 -6.01 -9.86 3.97
N ILE A 125 -6.74 -9.91 2.85
CA ILE A 125 -8.15 -10.34 2.80
C ILE A 125 -8.31 -11.76 3.38
N ASN A 126 -7.41 -12.68 3.04
CA ASN A 126 -7.41 -14.04 3.56
C ASN A 126 -7.12 -14.11 5.07
N ALA A 127 -6.35 -13.18 5.62
CA ALA A 127 -6.02 -13.15 7.04
C ALA A 127 -7.16 -12.58 7.90
N ILE A 128 -7.94 -11.64 7.35
CA ILE A 128 -9.09 -11.04 8.05
C ILE A 128 -10.39 -11.84 7.87
N LEU A 129 -10.52 -12.64 6.81
CA LEU A 129 -11.71 -13.47 6.58
C LEU A 129 -11.64 -14.77 7.41
N PRO A 130 -12.67 -15.05 8.24
CA PRO A 130 -12.73 -16.32 8.95
C PRO A 130 -12.92 -17.50 7.98
N PRO A 131 -12.45 -18.71 8.36
CA PRO A 131 -12.34 -19.86 7.46
C PRO A 131 -13.68 -20.33 6.86
N LEU A 132 -14.79 -20.19 7.60
CA LEU A 132 -16.13 -20.52 7.13
C LEU A 132 -16.58 -19.60 5.99
N THR A 133 -16.37 -18.30 6.12
CA THR A 133 -16.78 -17.29 5.13
C THR A 133 -15.96 -17.41 3.85
N LYS A 134 -14.66 -17.74 3.97
CA LYS A 134 -13.78 -18.02 2.83
C LYS A 134 -14.27 -19.22 2.00
N ALA A 135 -14.67 -20.30 2.67
CA ALA A 135 -15.20 -21.48 1.98
C ALA A 135 -16.51 -21.16 1.25
N LEU A 136 -17.35 -20.29 1.82
CA LEU A 136 -18.61 -19.87 1.21
C LEU A 136 -18.40 -18.99 -0.03
N PHE A 137 -17.47 -18.02 0.01
CA PHE A 137 -17.13 -17.20 -1.16
C PHE A 137 -16.49 -18.00 -2.30
N ASN A 138 -15.73 -19.06 -1.99
CA ASN A 138 -15.14 -19.94 -3.01
C ASN A 138 -16.14 -20.92 -3.64
N TYR A 139 -17.33 -21.06 -3.05
CA TYR A 139 -18.35 -22.00 -3.52
C TYR A 139 -19.35 -21.36 -4.50
N VAL A 140 -19.36 -20.03 -4.62
CA VAL A 140 -20.29 -19.26 -5.47
C VAL A 140 -19.63 -18.90 -6.80
#